data_AF-A0A0F8VSA0-F1
#
_entry.id   AF-A0A0F8VSA0-F1
#
_cell.length_a   1.000
_cell.length_b   1.000
_cell.length_c   1.000
_cell.angle_alpha   90.00
_cell.angle_beta   90.00
_cell.angle_gamma   90.00
#
_symmetry.space_group_name_H-M   'P 1'
#
loop_
_entity.id
_entity.type
_entity.pdbx_description
1 polymer ?
#
loop_
_entity_poly.entity_id
_entity_poly.type
_entity_poly.pdbx_seq_one_letter_code
_entity_poly.pdbx_strand_id
1 'polypeptide(L)'
;RIPAYIEDWSKLGDGSIYYDSPNLYFNNDWFSGEAYGEGYVAAIRYALMVITNYLTGFIDDKTLIILVGDHQPMFPITEQGAPLSVPIHIISRDYSLIEPLTNYGYTFGLIPEQKPPHSGMETFLHTILEVIDG
;
A
#
# COMPACT_ATOMS: atom_id res chain seq x y z
N ARG A 1 1.69 -9.85 -14.12
CA ARG A 1 0.33 -9.68 -14.69
C ARG A 1 -0.37 -8.60 -13.89
N ILE A 2 -1.03 -7.65 -14.55
CA ILE A 2 -1.89 -6.64 -13.94
C ILE A 2 -3.26 -6.75 -14.60
N PRO A 3 -4.36 -6.95 -13.84
CA PRO A 3 -5.70 -7.01 -14.42
C PRO A 3 -6.14 -5.66 -14.98
N ALA A 4 -7.09 -5.67 -15.92
CA ALA A 4 -7.76 -4.46 -16.34
C ALA A 4 -8.46 -3.80 -15.15
N TYR A 5 -8.37 -2.48 -15.03
CA TYR A 5 -9.15 -1.76 -14.03
C TYR A 5 -10.60 -1.63 -14.50
N ILE A 6 -11.54 -1.95 -13.62
CA ILE A 6 -12.98 -1.80 -13.87
C ILE A 6 -13.45 -0.58 -13.06
N GLU A 7 -13.88 0.48 -13.75
CA GLU A 7 -14.36 1.71 -13.10
C GLU A 7 -15.72 1.50 -12.40
N ASP A 8 -16.62 0.77 -13.04
CA ASP A 8 -17.95 0.49 -12.50
C ASP A 8 -17.94 -0.75 -11.62
N TRP A 9 -17.76 -0.53 -10.32
CA TRP A 9 -17.60 -1.62 -9.35
C TRP A 9 -18.87 -2.45 -9.13
N SER A 10 -20.04 -1.97 -9.55
CA SER A 10 -21.27 -2.76 -9.53
C SER A 10 -21.20 -3.97 -10.47
N LYS A 11 -20.31 -3.93 -11.48
CA LYS A 11 -20.08 -5.02 -12.44
C LYS A 11 -19.09 -6.07 -11.97
N LEU A 12 -18.42 -5.86 -10.83
CA LEU A 12 -17.41 -6.79 -10.34
C LEU A 12 -18.03 -8.14 -9.98
N GLY A 13 -19.19 -8.14 -9.32
CA GLY A 13 -19.92 -9.36 -8.98
C GLY A 13 -19.03 -10.42 -8.30
N ASP A 14 -18.96 -11.61 -8.90
CA ASP A 14 -18.12 -12.74 -8.49
C ASP A 14 -16.69 -12.72 -9.10
N GLY A 15 -16.35 -11.67 -9.85
CA GLY A 15 -15.07 -11.51 -10.53
C GLY A 15 -14.99 -12.18 -11.90
N SER A 16 -16.06 -12.80 -12.41
CA SER A 16 -16.08 -13.42 -13.74
C SER A 16 -15.73 -12.46 -14.88
N ILE A 17 -15.97 -11.16 -14.71
CA ILE A 17 -15.55 -10.11 -15.67
C ILE A 17 -14.05 -10.15 -15.97
N TYR A 18 -13.23 -10.62 -15.03
CA TYR A 18 -11.78 -10.71 -15.20
C TYR A 18 -11.31 -11.92 -16.02
N TYR A 19 -12.19 -12.87 -16.35
CA TYR A 19 -11.82 -14.05 -17.14
C TYR A 19 -11.45 -13.67 -18.58
N ASP A 20 -12.24 -12.79 -19.18
CA ASP A 20 -12.03 -12.32 -20.56
C ASP A 20 -11.38 -10.94 -20.64
N SER A 21 -11.17 -10.27 -19.50
CA SER A 21 -10.55 -8.96 -19.46
C SER A 21 -9.07 -9.03 -19.84
N PRO A 22 -8.58 -8.11 -20.71
CA PRO A 22 -7.19 -8.08 -21.08
C PRO A 22 -6.34 -7.77 -19.86
N ASN A 23 -5.26 -8.52 -19.67
CA ASN A 23 -4.28 -8.23 -18.64
C ASN A 23 -3.05 -7.58 -19.26
N LEU A 24 -2.44 -6.67 -18.52
CA LEU A 24 -1.12 -6.17 -18.84
C LEU A 24 -0.06 -7.15 -18.33
N TYR A 25 0.87 -7.51 -19.19
CA TYR A 25 1.99 -8.39 -18.88
C TYR A 25 3.30 -7.64 -19.08
N PHE A 26 4.26 -7.98 -18.23
CA PHE A 26 5.64 -7.51 -18.31
C PHE A 26 6.51 -8.75 -18.33
N ASN A 27 7.62 -8.72 -19.08
CA ASN A 27 8.62 -9.79 -19.01
C ASN A 27 9.43 -9.64 -17.71
N ASN A 28 8.87 -10.10 -16.60
CA ASN A 28 9.46 -10.06 -15.27
C ASN A 28 9.76 -11.47 -14.74
N ASP A 29 9.97 -12.42 -15.64
CA ASP A 29 10.45 -13.77 -15.31
C ASP A 29 11.76 -13.67 -14.50
N TRP A 30 11.89 -14.43 -13.43
CA TRP A 30 13.01 -14.32 -12.50
C TRP A 30 14.39 -14.59 -13.14
N PHE A 31 14.45 -15.44 -14.17
CA PHE A 31 15.70 -15.85 -14.78
C PHE A 31 16.07 -15.04 -16.02
N SER A 32 15.06 -14.52 -16.73
CA SER A 32 15.22 -13.95 -18.08
C SER A 32 14.44 -12.66 -18.32
N GLY A 33 13.71 -12.19 -17.31
CA GLY A 33 12.96 -10.95 -17.34
C GLY A 33 13.89 -9.74 -17.38
N GLU A 34 13.47 -8.72 -18.12
CA GLU A 34 14.18 -7.44 -18.20
C GLU A 34 13.28 -6.27 -17.74
N ALA A 35 11.96 -6.48 -17.68
CA ALA A 35 10.96 -5.46 -17.39
C ALA A 35 10.55 -5.43 -15.91
N TYR A 36 11.46 -5.76 -14.99
CA TYR A 36 11.16 -5.76 -13.55
C TYR A 36 10.71 -4.38 -13.07
N GLY A 37 11.49 -3.33 -13.37
CA GLY A 37 11.20 -1.97 -12.93
C GLY A 37 9.88 -1.45 -13.49
N GLU A 38 9.66 -1.63 -14.78
CA GLU A 38 8.42 -1.23 -15.46
C GLU A 38 7.21 -1.97 -14.89
N GLY A 39 7.31 -3.28 -14.71
CA GLY A 39 6.24 -4.10 -14.14
C GLY A 39 5.93 -3.73 -12.69
N TYR A 40 6.96 -3.47 -11.88
CA TYR A 40 6.79 -3.03 -10.50
C TYR A 40 6.10 -1.66 -10.42
N VAL A 41 6.57 -0.67 -11.19
CA VAL A 41 5.95 0.67 -11.22
C VAL A 41 4.50 0.59 -11.69
N ALA A 42 4.21 -0.22 -12.71
CA ALA A 42 2.84 -0.41 -13.18
C ALA A 42 1.96 -1.07 -12.11
N ALA A 43 2.47 -2.05 -11.36
CA ALA A 43 1.75 -2.71 -10.27
C ALA A 43 1.45 -1.74 -9.12
N ILE A 44 2.43 -0.93 -8.70
CA ILE A 44 2.23 0.09 -7.67
C ILE A 44 1.19 1.13 -8.12
N ARG A 45 1.27 1.60 -9.37
CA ARG A 45 0.25 2.52 -9.92
C ARG A 45 -1.15 1.92 -9.88
N TYR A 46 -1.28 0.65 -10.29
CA TYR A 46 -2.56 -0.06 -10.25
C TYR A 46 -3.10 -0.17 -8.82
N ALA A 47 -2.26 -0.59 -7.87
CA ALA A 47 -2.65 -0.72 -6.47
C ALA A 47 -3.09 0.62 -5.87
N LEU A 48 -2.32 1.69 -6.08
CA LEU A 48 -2.67 3.04 -5.60
C LEU A 48 -3.96 3.56 -6.24
N MET A 49 -4.20 3.28 -7.52
CA MET A 49 -5.45 3.63 -8.19
C MET A 49 -6.65 2.90 -7.56
N VAL A 50 -6.56 1.59 -7.35
CA VAL A 50 -7.63 0.80 -6.72
C VAL A 50 -7.89 1.28 -5.29
N ILE A 51 -6.83 1.45 -4.48
CA ILE A 51 -6.93 1.93 -3.10
C ILE A 51 -7.57 3.32 -3.09
N THR A 52 -7.10 4.26 -3.90
CA THR A 52 -7.66 5.63 -3.93
C THR A 52 -9.14 5.61 -4.25
N ASN A 53 -9.57 4.84 -5.26
CA ASN A 53 -10.99 4.74 -5.63
C ASN A 53 -11.82 4.04 -4.56
N TYR A 54 -11.27 3.03 -3.86
CA TYR A 54 -11.89 2.45 -2.67
C TYR A 54 -12.13 3.55 -1.62
N LEU A 55 -11.05 4.27 -1.29
CA LEU A 55 -11.01 5.31 -0.24
C LEU A 55 -11.94 6.49 -0.52
N THR A 56 -12.14 6.86 -1.77
CA THR A 56 -13.02 7.98 -2.12
C THR A 56 -14.46 7.56 -2.36
N GLY A 57 -14.72 6.29 -2.68
CA GLY A 57 -16.04 5.81 -3.09
C GLY A 57 -16.86 5.14 -1.99
N PHE A 58 -16.22 4.49 -1.01
CA PHE A 58 -16.92 3.54 -0.13
C PHE A 58 -16.78 3.80 1.36
N ILE A 59 -15.81 4.61 1.77
CA ILE A 59 -15.53 4.85 3.18
C ILE A 59 -16.18 6.13 3.67
N ASP A 60 -16.57 6.11 4.94
CA ASP A 60 -17.12 7.27 5.63
C ASP A 60 -16.06 8.02 6.45
N ASP A 61 -16.49 9.13 7.03
CA ASP A 61 -15.65 10.05 7.80
C ASP A 61 -15.22 9.47 9.17
N LYS A 62 -15.75 8.30 9.55
CA LYS A 62 -15.49 7.66 10.84
C LYS A 62 -14.52 6.48 10.72
N THR A 63 -14.01 6.22 9.53
CA THR A 63 -13.19 5.03 9.27
C THR A 63 -11.71 5.31 9.45
N LEU A 64 -11.05 4.45 10.23
CA LEU A 64 -9.60 4.34 10.28
C LEU A 64 -9.13 3.30 9.27
N ILE A 65 -8.26 3.70 8.35
CA ILE A 65 -7.59 2.79 7.40
C ILE A 65 -6.12 2.68 7.77
N ILE A 66 -5.63 1.45 7.76
CA ILE A 66 -4.20 1.14 7.86
C ILE A 66 -3.80 0.44 6.56
N LEU A 67 -2.89 1.06 5.79
CA LEU A 67 -2.27 0.46 4.61
C LEU A 67 -0.85 0.03 4.99
N VAL A 68 -0.52 -1.24 4.76
CA VAL A 68 0.76 -1.82 5.14
C VAL A 68 1.34 -2.62 3.99
N GLY A 69 2.64 -2.45 3.72
CA GLY A 69 3.39 -3.38 2.88
C GLY A 69 3.76 -4.63 3.67
N ASP A 70 3.67 -5.81 3.08
CA ASP A 70 4.05 -7.07 3.72
C ASP A 70 5.57 -7.31 3.67
N HIS A 71 6.20 -6.96 2.55
CA HIS A 71 7.66 -6.97 2.41
C HIS A 71 8.13 -5.99 1.32
N GLN A 72 9.40 -5.59 1.38
CA GLN A 72 10.05 -4.79 0.32
C GLN A 72 10.21 -5.63 -0.96
N PRO A 73 10.13 -5.03 -2.17
CA PRO A 73 10.37 -5.79 -3.39
C PRO A 73 11.82 -6.29 -3.40
N MET A 74 12.10 -7.39 -4.09
CA MET A 74 13.46 -7.97 -4.15
C MET A 74 14.35 -7.24 -5.16
N PHE A 75 15.67 -7.50 -5.10
CA PHE A 75 16.60 -7.15 -6.17
C PHE A 75 16.10 -7.73 -7.52
N PRO A 76 16.18 -6.99 -8.64
CA PRO A 76 16.88 -5.71 -8.83
C PRO A 76 16.03 -4.44 -8.56
N ILE A 77 14.83 -4.56 -7.99
CA ILE A 77 14.00 -3.38 -7.67
C ILE A 77 14.56 -2.64 -6.45
N THR A 78 14.90 -3.38 -5.41
CA THR A 78 15.63 -2.83 -4.26
C THR A 78 17.13 -2.92 -4.49
N GLU A 79 17.84 -1.92 -3.96
CA GLU A 79 19.29 -1.95 -3.89
C GLU A 79 19.77 -3.01 -2.89
N GLN A 80 20.96 -3.56 -3.15
CA GLN A 80 21.59 -4.50 -2.23
C GLN A 80 21.90 -3.80 -0.89
N GLY A 81 21.43 -4.38 0.21
CA GLY A 81 21.60 -3.80 1.54
C GLY A 81 20.53 -2.77 1.90
N ALA A 82 19.49 -2.58 1.09
CA ALA A 82 18.31 -1.82 1.47
C ALA A 82 17.71 -2.38 2.78
N PRO A 83 17.18 -1.51 3.66
CA PRO A 83 16.54 -1.98 4.90
C PRO A 83 15.30 -2.81 4.58
N LEU A 84 14.92 -3.71 5.49
CA LEU A 84 13.69 -4.52 5.41
C LEU A 84 12.43 -3.70 5.76
N SER A 85 12.46 -2.40 5.50
CA SER A 85 11.40 -1.48 5.88
C SER A 85 10.29 -1.49 4.85
N VAL A 86 9.06 -1.47 5.35
CA VAL A 86 7.82 -1.36 4.58
C VAL A 86 7.08 -0.11 5.03
N PRO A 87 6.37 0.59 4.12
CA PRO A 87 5.56 1.72 4.52
C PRO A 87 4.34 1.27 5.31
N ILE A 88 3.97 2.05 6.32
CA ILE A 88 2.68 2.00 6.99
C ILE A 88 2.03 3.38 6.85
N HIS A 89 0.89 3.46 6.19
CA HIS A 89 0.07 4.67 6.13
C HIS A 89 -1.17 4.48 6.99
N ILE A 90 -1.40 5.42 7.89
CA ILE A 90 -2.59 5.46 8.75
C ILE A 90 -3.41 6.65 8.29
N ILE A 91 -4.66 6.40 7.89
CA ILE A 91 -5.51 7.37 7.21
C ILE A 91 -6.84 7.45 7.95
N SER A 92 -7.23 8.64 8.37
CA SER A 92 -8.52 8.93 8.98
C SER A 92 -8.89 10.41 8.74
N ARG A 93 -10.18 10.72 8.72
CA ARG A 93 -10.66 12.11 8.83
C ARG A 93 -10.70 12.61 10.27
N ASP A 94 -10.69 11.70 11.24
CA ASP A 94 -10.58 12.02 12.64
C ASP A 94 -9.13 12.34 13.00
N TYR A 95 -8.83 13.63 13.14
CA TYR A 95 -7.49 14.10 13.43
C TYR A 95 -7.00 13.67 14.81
N SER A 96 -7.89 13.38 15.77
CA SER A 96 -7.45 12.90 17.10
C SER A 96 -6.87 11.49 17.05
N LEU A 97 -7.17 10.70 16.01
CA LEU A 97 -6.52 9.40 15.77
C LEU A 97 -5.17 9.52 15.07
N ILE A 98 -4.90 10.66 14.41
CA ILE A 98 -3.71 10.84 13.57
C ILE A 98 -2.62 11.63 14.28
N GLU A 99 -2.96 12.75 14.92
CA GLU A 99 -1.99 13.63 15.57
C GLU A 99 -1.12 12.92 16.62
N PRO A 100 -1.63 12.05 17.51
CA PRO A 100 -0.80 11.41 18.53
C PRO A 100 0.30 10.51 17.95
N LEU A 101 0.13 9.98 16.73
CA LEU A 101 1.10 9.10 16.07
C LEU A 101 2.43 9.81 15.78
N THR A 102 2.46 11.14 15.72
CA THR A 102 3.74 11.87 15.57
C THR A 102 4.68 11.64 16.76
N ASN A 103 4.14 11.32 17.94
CA ASN A 103 4.96 10.95 19.11
C ASN A 103 5.67 9.61 18.94
N TYR A 104 5.22 8.78 18.00
CA TYR A 104 5.80 7.48 17.66
C TYR A 104 6.64 7.52 16.37
N GLY A 105 6.92 8.72 15.85
CA GLY A 105 7.78 8.94 14.69
C GLY A 105 7.05 8.91 13.34
N TYR A 106 5.73 8.81 13.31
CA TYR A 106 4.97 8.98 12.07
C TYR A 106 5.04 10.43 11.58
N THR A 107 5.01 10.63 10.26
CA THR A 107 5.05 11.93 9.61
C THR A 107 3.80 12.12 8.76
N PHE A 108 3.31 13.36 8.68
CA PHE A 108 2.21 13.69 7.77
C PHE A 108 2.65 13.56 6.30
N GLY A 109 1.74 13.08 5.47
CA GLY A 109 1.93 12.96 4.03
C GLY A 109 2.03 11.52 3.54
N LEU A 110 2.20 11.38 2.22
CA LEU A 110 2.23 10.07 1.55
C LEU A 110 3.64 9.47 1.45
N ILE A 111 4.68 10.29 1.60
CA ILE A 111 6.07 9.85 1.46
C ILE A 111 6.67 9.76 2.86
N PRO A 112 7.04 8.57 3.34
CA PRO A 112 7.75 8.43 4.61
C PRO A 112 9.12 9.11 4.53
N GLU A 113 9.43 10.00 5.47
CA GLU A 113 10.70 10.77 5.51
C GLU A 113 11.59 10.39 6.70
N GLN A 114 11.15 9.42 7.51
CA GLN A 114 11.87 8.94 8.68
C GLN A 114 13.22 8.34 8.26
N LYS A 115 14.24 8.60 9.08
CA LYS A 115 15.54 7.93 8.93
C LYS A 115 15.55 6.64 9.75
N PRO A 116 16.26 5.58 9.28
CA PRO A 116 16.51 4.40 10.09
C PRO A 116 17.24 4.71 11.42
N PRO A 117 17.10 3.86 12.45
CA PRO A 117 16.30 2.63 12.46
C PRO A 117 14.80 2.93 12.57
N HIS A 118 13.99 2.22 11.80
CA HIS A 118 12.52 2.26 11.93
C HIS A 118 12.09 1.27 13.01
N SER A 119 10.97 1.55 13.69
CA SER A 119 10.36 0.64 14.65
C SER A 119 9.97 -0.68 13.97
N GLY A 120 10.14 -1.79 14.68
CA GLY A 120 9.72 -3.09 14.18
C GLY A 120 8.20 -3.27 14.19
N MET A 121 7.69 -4.12 13.29
CA MET A 121 6.25 -4.39 13.15
C MET A 121 5.61 -4.92 14.44
N GLU A 122 6.38 -5.55 15.31
CA GLU A 122 5.94 -6.03 16.62
C GLU A 122 5.47 -4.91 17.56
N THR A 123 5.92 -3.67 17.33
CA THR A 123 5.51 -2.50 18.12
C THR A 123 4.19 -1.91 17.63
N PHE A 124 3.81 -2.18 16.37
CA PHE A 124 2.74 -1.47 15.68
C PHE A 124 1.37 -1.59 16.36
N LEU A 125 0.94 -2.82 16.69
CA LEU A 125 -0.37 -3.05 17.30
C LEU A 125 -0.49 -2.32 18.64
N HIS A 126 0.57 -2.37 19.45
CA HIS A 126 0.57 -1.71 20.75
C HIS A 126 0.43 -0.18 20.60
N THR A 127 1.20 0.42 19.70
CA THR A 127 1.10 1.87 19.39
C THR A 127 -0.31 2.26 18.96
N ILE A 128 -0.95 1.48 18.08
CA ILE A 128 -2.31 1.80 17.61
C ILE A 128 -3.34 1.72 18.75
N LEU A 129 -3.25 0.70 19.60
CA LEU A 129 -4.18 0.58 20.74
C LEU A 129 -4.00 1.72 21.75
N GLU A 130 -2.76 2.14 22.03
CA GLU A 130 -2.51 3.30 22.90
C GLU A 130 -3.12 4.59 22.36
N VAL A 131 -3.12 4.78 21.03
CA VAL A 131 -3.71 5.97 20.39
C VAL A 131 -5.24 5.92 20.34
N ILE A 132 -5.83 4.73 20.21
CA ILE A 132 -7.29 4.57 20.10
C ILE A 132 -7.97 4.54 21.48
N ASP A 133 -7.32 3.95 22.48
CA ASP A 133 -7.89 3.77 23.84
C ASP A 133 -7.58 4.93 24.79
N GLY A 134 -6.62 5.80 24.44
CA GLY A 134 -6.18 6.97 25.22
C GLY A 134 -6.97 8.25 24.93
#